data_AF-A0AAD5AEU3-F1
#
_entry.id   AF-A0AAD5AEU3-F1
#
_cell.length_a   1.000
_cell.length_b   1.000
_cell.length_c   1.000
_cell.angle_alpha   90.00
_cell.angle_beta   90.00
_cell.angle_gamma   90.00
#
_symmetry.space_group_name_H-M   'P 1'
#
loop_
_entity.id
_entity.type
_entity.pdbx_description
1 polymer ?
#
loop_
_entity_poly.entity_id
_entity_poly.type
_entity_poly.pdbx_seq_one_letter_code
_entity_poly.pdbx_strand_id
1 'polypeptide(L)'
;AVLERKLGEAESGEIPKTLTQMYTHFLIIQTNIIKEKYLQKQERDEEMLLKLGKLAFHQLEKQNLIFYEEDLRECDIDVTEAAVYSGVCTQIFREEFGLHQSKVYCFVHLSIQEHLAALYVHLTFMKEQRNVLKWNQ
;
A
#
# COMPACT_ATOMS: atom_id res chain seq x y z
N ALA A 1 24.46 -5.36 -0.47
CA ALA A 1 24.92 -6.11 -1.68
C ALA A 1 23.89 -6.24 -2.82
N VAL A 2 22.59 -6.50 -2.58
CA VAL A 2 21.56 -6.46 -3.66
C VAL A 2 20.71 -5.19 -3.61
N LEU A 3 20.25 -4.79 -2.42
CA LEU A 3 19.47 -3.56 -2.21
C LEU A 3 20.22 -2.29 -2.61
N GLU A 4 21.50 -2.18 -2.25
CA GLU A 4 22.35 -1.02 -2.60
C GLU A 4 22.53 -0.82 -4.11
N ARG A 5 22.57 -1.92 -4.90
CA ARG A 5 22.73 -1.83 -6.36
C ARG A 5 21.48 -1.24 -7.03
N LYS A 6 20.29 -1.67 -6.60
CA LYS A 6 19.00 -1.16 -7.10
C LYS A 6 18.76 0.30 -6.66
N LEU A 7 19.18 0.65 -5.45
CA LEU A 7 19.09 2.01 -4.92
C LEU A 7 20.08 2.98 -5.58
N GLY A 8 21.25 2.51 -6.01
CA GLY A 8 22.25 3.32 -6.70
C GLY A 8 21.87 3.73 -8.13
N GLU A 9 20.92 3.03 -8.76
CA GLU A 9 20.45 3.29 -10.13
C GLU A 9 19.30 4.32 -10.18
N ALA A 10 18.58 4.55 -9.07
CA ALA A 10 17.49 5.52 -8.96
C ALA A 10 17.95 6.77 -8.18
N GLU A 11 18.58 7.70 -8.89
CA GLU A 11 18.95 9.06 -8.46
C GLU A 11 19.70 9.21 -7.11
N SER A 12 21.02 9.46 -7.19
CA SER A 12 21.76 10.34 -6.25
C SER A 12 21.55 10.10 -4.73
N GLY A 13 22.03 8.96 -4.22
CA GLY A 13 23.12 8.97 -3.23
C GLY A 13 22.85 9.38 -1.76
N GLU A 14 22.05 8.63 -1.01
CA GLU A 14 22.32 8.27 0.40
C GLU A 14 21.63 6.93 0.73
N ILE A 15 22.29 6.07 1.52
CA ILE A 15 21.65 4.84 2.05
C ILE A 15 20.60 5.27 3.09
N PRO A 16 19.36 4.74 3.07
CA PRO A 16 18.35 5.05 4.08
C PRO A 16 18.89 4.81 5.50
N LYS A 17 18.85 5.84 6.35
CA LYS A 17 19.37 5.79 7.73
C LYS A 17 18.30 5.37 8.75
N THR A 18 17.03 5.41 8.35
CA THR A 18 15.87 5.08 9.19
C THR A 18 14.89 4.16 8.46
N LEU A 19 14.07 3.42 9.22
CA LEU A 19 13.01 2.58 8.65
C LEU A 19 11.99 3.40 7.84
N THR A 20 11.64 4.60 8.31
CA THR A 20 10.74 5.51 7.58
C THR A 20 11.30 5.83 6.20
N GLN A 21 12.57 6.23 6.12
CA GLN A 21 13.23 6.47 4.84
C GLN A 21 13.23 5.18 4.00
N MET A 22 13.59 4.04 4.58
CA MET A 22 13.62 2.76 3.87
C MET A 22 12.25 2.42 3.26
N TYR A 23 11.15 2.55 4.01
CA TYR A 23 9.81 2.29 3.51
C TYR A 23 9.37 3.32 2.46
N THR A 24 9.74 4.59 2.63
CA THR A 24 9.47 5.63 1.61
C THR A 24 10.19 5.32 0.30
N HIS A 25 11.49 4.97 0.36
CA HIS A 25 12.25 4.53 -0.82
C HIS A 25 11.65 3.29 -1.47
N PHE A 26 11.23 2.32 -0.66
CA PHE A 26 10.54 1.13 -1.14
C PHE A 26 9.26 1.48 -1.93
N LEU A 27 8.39 2.35 -1.39
CA LEU A 27 7.17 2.78 -2.07
C LEU A 27 7.47 3.50 -3.39
N ILE A 28 8.46 4.40 -3.41
CA ILE A 28 8.89 5.10 -4.64
C ILE A 28 9.33 4.09 -5.72
N ILE A 29 10.13 3.10 -5.34
CA ILE A 29 10.59 2.05 -6.27
C ILE A 29 9.40 1.26 -6.82
N GLN A 30 8.45 0.84 -5.96
CA GLN A 30 7.27 0.09 -6.42
C GLN A 30 6.41 0.92 -7.38
N THR A 31 6.18 2.19 -7.05
CA THR A 31 5.46 3.13 -7.91
C THR A 31 6.10 3.24 -9.29
N ASN A 32 7.42 3.42 -9.36
CA ASN A 32 8.14 3.53 -10.63
C ASN A 32 8.05 2.24 -11.46
N ILE A 33 8.23 1.07 -10.83
CA ILE A 33 8.11 -0.23 -11.51
C ILE A 33 6.72 -0.41 -12.13
N ILE A 34 5.67 -0.03 -11.39
CA ILE A 34 4.29 -0.21 -11.83
C ILE A 34 3.96 0.77 -12.97
N LYS A 35 4.44 2.01 -12.87
CA LYS A 35 4.31 3.02 -13.93
C LYS A 35 4.94 2.57 -15.26
N GLU A 36 6.13 1.97 -15.22
CA GLU A 36 6.79 1.42 -16.41
C GLU A 36 6.03 0.22 -16.99
N LYS A 37 5.52 -0.66 -16.12
CA LYS A 37 4.87 -1.91 -16.54
C LYS A 37 3.45 -1.70 -17.10
N TYR A 38 2.74 -0.67 -16.62
CA TYR A 38 1.36 -0.39 -17.02
C TYR A 38 1.23 1.06 -17.50
N LEU A 39 1.82 1.32 -18.67
CA LEU A 39 1.87 2.59 -19.43
C LEU A 39 0.52 3.33 -19.66
N GLN A 40 -0.61 2.80 -19.18
CA GLN A 40 -1.97 3.24 -19.57
C GLN A 40 -2.91 3.61 -18.40
N LYS A 41 -2.46 3.64 -17.15
CA LYS A 41 -3.38 4.03 -16.05
C LYS A 41 -3.53 5.54 -15.93
N GLN A 42 -4.79 5.98 -15.85
CA GLN A 42 -5.18 7.39 -15.66
C GLN A 42 -5.01 7.87 -14.21
N GLU A 43 -4.98 6.98 -13.21
CA GLU A 43 -4.83 7.38 -11.82
C GLU A 43 -3.41 7.86 -11.51
N ARG A 44 -3.33 8.94 -10.73
CA ARG A 44 -2.04 9.47 -10.26
C ARG A 44 -1.49 8.55 -9.18
N ASP A 45 -0.18 8.29 -9.20
CA ASP A 45 0.54 7.48 -8.21
C ASP A 45 0.22 7.86 -6.75
N GLU A 46 0.02 9.15 -6.50
CA GLU A 46 -0.33 9.71 -5.19
C GLU A 46 -1.74 9.32 -4.73
N GLU A 47 -2.69 9.20 -5.65
CA GLU A 47 -4.08 8.83 -5.37
C GLU A 47 -4.18 7.36 -4.96
N MET A 48 -3.48 6.49 -5.68
CA MET A 48 -3.38 5.07 -5.32
C MET A 48 -2.71 4.86 -3.96
N LEU A 49 -1.61 5.58 -3.67
CA LEU A 49 -0.96 5.53 -2.36
C LEU A 49 -1.89 5.97 -1.23
N LEU A 50 -2.72 7.00 -1.46
CA LEU A 50 -3.67 7.48 -0.47
C LEU A 50 -4.78 6.44 -0.20
N LYS A 51 -5.31 5.80 -1.26
CA LYS A 51 -6.29 4.70 -1.13
C LYS A 51 -5.71 3.49 -0.37
N LEU A 52 -4.48 3.09 -0.69
CA LEU A 52 -3.77 2.02 0.03
C LEU A 52 -3.52 2.39 1.50
N GLY A 53 -3.18 3.63 1.78
CA GLY A 53 -3.02 4.13 3.14
C GLY A 53 -4.34 4.13 3.93
N LYS A 54 -5.44 4.52 3.30
CA LYS A 54 -6.80 4.42 3.87
C LYS A 54 -7.16 2.97 4.20
N LEU A 55 -6.91 2.05 3.27
CA LEU A 55 -7.11 0.61 3.50
C LEU A 55 -6.26 0.12 4.68
N ALA A 56 -4.97 0.43 4.70
CA ALA A 56 -4.06 0.03 5.77
C ALA A 56 -4.55 0.51 7.14
N PHE A 57 -4.97 1.78 7.22
CA PHE A 57 -5.53 2.39 8.42
C PHE A 57 -6.79 1.66 8.90
N HIS A 58 -7.80 1.50 8.03
CA HIS A 58 -9.04 0.81 8.39
C HIS A 58 -8.81 -0.65 8.82
N GLN A 59 -7.92 -1.37 8.15
CA GLN A 59 -7.62 -2.76 8.53
C GLN A 59 -6.89 -2.84 9.88
N LEU A 60 -6.02 -1.88 10.21
CA LEU A 60 -5.42 -1.80 11.55
C LEU A 60 -6.45 -1.49 12.64
N GLU A 61 -7.39 -0.57 12.39
CA GLU A 61 -8.49 -0.29 13.33
C GLU A 61 -9.37 -1.53 13.58
N LYS A 62 -9.64 -2.30 12.53
CA LYS A 62 -10.36 -3.58 12.60
C LYS A 62 -9.52 -4.73 13.19
N GLN A 63 -8.21 -4.53 13.42
CA GLN A 63 -7.23 -5.56 13.80
C GLN A 63 -7.13 -6.73 12.81
N ASN A 64 -7.34 -6.43 11.53
CA ASN A 64 -7.30 -7.38 10.43
C ASN A 64 -5.94 -7.31 9.71
N LEU A 65 -5.31 -8.47 9.54
CA LEU A 65 -4.11 -8.64 8.71
C LEU A 65 -4.42 -9.17 7.32
N ILE A 66 -5.59 -9.78 7.16
CA ILE A 66 -6.11 -10.33 5.91
C ILE A 66 -7.44 -9.63 5.63
N PHE A 67 -7.64 -9.24 4.38
CA PHE A 67 -8.82 -8.52 3.92
C PHE A 67 -9.31 -9.08 2.58
N TYR A 68 -10.55 -8.75 2.22
CA TYR A 68 -11.23 -9.32 1.07
C TYR A 68 -11.38 -8.30 -0.06
N GLU A 69 -12.02 -8.73 -1.15
CA GLU A 69 -12.29 -7.90 -2.31
C GLU A 69 -13.20 -6.71 -1.95
N GLU A 70 -14.12 -6.92 -1.00
CA GLU A 70 -15.04 -5.91 -0.51
C GLU A 70 -14.31 -4.77 0.20
N ASP A 71 -13.30 -5.08 1.03
CA ASP A 71 -12.49 -4.08 1.73
C ASP A 71 -11.70 -3.19 0.75
N LEU A 72 -11.24 -3.76 -0.37
CA LEU A 72 -10.59 -3.00 -1.45
C LEU A 72 -11.56 -2.02 -2.10
N ARG A 73 -12.78 -2.48 -2.42
CA ARG A 73 -13.83 -1.66 -3.03
C ARG A 73 -14.30 -0.53 -2.09
N GLU A 74 -14.38 -0.78 -0.78
CA GLU A 74 -14.69 0.25 0.23
C GLU A 74 -13.63 1.38 0.28
N CYS A 75 -12.41 1.09 -0.17
CA CYS A 75 -11.32 2.06 -0.28
C CYS A 75 -11.12 2.58 -1.70
N ASP A 76 -12.11 2.38 -2.58
CA ASP A 76 -12.11 2.81 -3.98
C ASP A 76 -10.97 2.21 -4.81
N ILE A 77 -10.48 1.03 -4.44
CA ILE A 77 -9.42 0.31 -5.16
C ILE A 77 -10.06 -0.72 -6.07
N ASP A 78 -9.88 -0.59 -7.38
CA ASP A 78 -10.30 -1.63 -8.31
C ASP A 78 -9.36 -2.84 -8.17
N VAL A 79 -9.94 -4.02 -8.09
CA VAL A 79 -9.23 -5.30 -7.96
C VAL A 79 -8.42 -5.58 -9.24
N THR A 80 -8.89 -5.03 -10.36
CA THR A 80 -8.21 -5.03 -11.64
C THR A 80 -7.17 -3.91 -11.79
N GLU A 81 -7.05 -2.97 -10.83
CA GLU A 81 -6.19 -1.80 -10.95
C GLU A 81 -4.65 -2.10 -10.86
N ALA A 82 -4.23 -3.34 -11.10
CA ALA A 82 -2.89 -3.98 -11.05
C ALA A 82 -2.66 -4.85 -9.79
N ALA A 83 -3.56 -5.84 -9.59
CA ALA A 83 -3.53 -6.90 -8.58
C ALA A 83 -2.83 -6.51 -7.26
N VAL A 84 -3.52 -5.63 -6.51
CA VAL A 84 -3.17 -5.09 -5.19
C VAL A 84 -1.99 -4.10 -5.11
N TYR A 85 -1.41 -3.70 -6.25
CA TYR A 85 -0.15 -2.94 -6.43
C TYR A 85 1.09 -3.77 -6.07
N SER A 86 1.57 -4.50 -7.09
CA SER A 86 2.56 -5.58 -6.98
C SER A 86 3.83 -5.17 -6.24
N GLY A 87 4.07 -5.82 -5.10
CA GLY A 87 5.20 -5.55 -4.21
C GLY A 87 4.76 -5.04 -2.84
N VAL A 88 3.61 -4.35 -2.73
CA VAL A 88 3.12 -3.78 -1.46
C VAL A 88 2.06 -4.67 -0.80
N CYS A 89 1.20 -5.29 -1.61
CA CYS A 89 0.21 -6.26 -1.14
C CYS A 89 0.30 -7.57 -1.93
N THR A 90 -0.09 -8.67 -1.28
CA THR A 90 -0.07 -10.03 -1.81
C THR A 90 -1.47 -10.58 -1.87
N GLN A 91 -1.86 -11.10 -3.03
CA GLN A 91 -3.05 -11.94 -3.17
C GLN A 91 -2.73 -13.38 -2.76
N ILE A 92 -3.57 -13.96 -1.92
CA ILE A 92 -3.50 -15.34 -1.46
C ILE A 92 -4.79 -16.05 -1.90
N PHE A 93 -4.67 -17.28 -2.38
CA PHE A 93 -5.83 -18.13 -2.63
C PHE A 93 -6.14 -18.90 -1.34
N ARG A 94 -7.35 -18.71 -0.81
CA ARG A 94 -7.86 -19.52 0.29
C ARG A 94 -8.78 -20.58 -0.30
N GLU A 95 -8.41 -21.84 -0.11
CA GLU A 95 -9.27 -22.97 -0.47
C GLU A 95 -10.34 -23.11 0.61
N GLU A 96 -11.60 -22.95 0.24
CA GLU A 96 -12.72 -23.29 1.10
C GLU A 96 -13.16 -24.73 0.80
N PHE A 97 -13.73 -25.44 1.78
CA PHE A 97 -14.15 -26.84 1.64
C PHE A 97 -15.14 -27.01 0.45
N GLY A 98 -14.62 -27.31 -0.76
CA GLY A 98 -15.37 -27.40 -2.01
C GLY A 98 -14.56 -26.98 -3.26
N LEU A 99 -15.25 -26.76 -4.38
CA LEU A 99 -14.69 -26.28 -5.67
C LEU A 99 -14.54 -24.73 -5.74
N HIS A 100 -14.65 -24.02 -4.61
CA HIS A 100 -14.60 -22.56 -4.56
C HIS A 100 -13.30 -22.09 -3.89
N GLN A 101 -12.48 -21.37 -4.64
CA GLN A 101 -11.30 -20.66 -4.12
C GLN A 101 -11.66 -19.19 -3.89
N SER A 102 -11.69 -18.78 -2.63
CA SER A 102 -11.90 -17.38 -2.25
C SER A 102 -10.56 -16.64 -2.34
N LYS A 103 -10.54 -15.46 -2.97
CA LYS A 103 -9.36 -14.60 -2.99
C LYS A 103 -9.32 -13.79 -1.70
N VAL A 104 -8.18 -13.81 -1.03
CA VAL A 104 -7.90 -12.95 0.12
C VAL A 104 -6.60 -12.19 -0.12
N TYR A 105 -6.40 -11.12 0.62
CA TYR A 105 -5.32 -10.17 0.42
C TYR A 105 -4.66 -9.80 1.74
N CYS A 106 -3.37 -9.50 1.72
CA CYS A 106 -2.66 -8.94 2.86
C CYS A 106 -1.56 -7.98 2.39
N PHE A 107 -1.09 -7.11 3.28
CA PHE A 107 0.15 -6.36 3.05
C PHE A 107 1.36 -7.31 3.13
N VAL A 108 2.45 -6.99 2.41
CA VAL A 108 3.66 -7.84 2.42
C VAL A 108 4.34 -7.91 3.79
N HIS A 109 4.16 -6.88 4.63
CA HIS A 109 4.66 -6.85 5.99
C HIS A 109 3.85 -5.86 6.85
N LEU A 110 3.66 -6.18 8.13
CA LEU A 110 2.89 -5.35 9.07
C LEU A 110 3.45 -3.93 9.18
N SER A 111 4.78 -3.78 9.26
CA SER A 111 5.39 -2.44 9.36
C SER A 111 5.19 -1.57 8.11
N ILE A 112 4.98 -2.18 6.94
CA ILE A 112 4.63 -1.45 5.72
C ILE A 112 3.17 -0.99 5.79
N GLN A 113 2.28 -1.84 6.31
CA GLN A 113 0.89 -1.46 6.61
C GLN A 113 0.84 -0.29 7.60
N GLU A 114 1.59 -0.36 8.71
CA GLU A 114 1.68 0.72 9.70
C GLU A 114 2.24 2.01 9.09
N HIS A 115 3.28 1.91 8.25
CA HIS A 115 3.84 3.06 7.57
C HIS A 115 2.84 3.73 6.62
N LEU A 116 2.10 2.94 5.82
CA LEU A 116 1.06 3.44 4.93
C LEU A 116 -0.10 4.09 5.69
N ALA A 117 -0.53 3.49 6.81
CA ALA A 117 -1.54 4.08 7.67
C ALA A 117 -1.07 5.41 8.27
N ALA A 118 0.17 5.49 8.74
CA ALA A 118 0.75 6.73 9.26
C ALA A 118 0.85 7.80 8.16
N LEU A 119 1.22 7.41 6.94
CA LEU A 119 1.27 8.31 5.79
C LEU A 119 -0.12 8.84 5.43
N TYR A 120 -1.16 7.99 5.46
CA TYR A 120 -2.55 8.41 5.25
C TYR A 120 -2.98 9.45 6.29
N VAL A 121 -2.79 9.18 7.58
CA VAL A 121 -3.11 10.12 8.66
C VAL A 121 -2.40 11.45 8.45
N HIS A 122 -1.09 11.40 8.15
CA HIS A 122 -0.29 12.59 7.93
C HIS A 122 -0.77 13.42 6.73
N LEU A 123 -0.96 12.78 5.56
CA LEU A 123 -1.37 13.45 4.34
C LEU A 123 -2.79 14.01 4.44
N THR A 124 -3.73 13.26 5.03
CA THR A 124 -5.10 13.73 5.24
C THR A 124 -5.13 14.92 6.22
N PHE A 125 -4.33 14.88 7.29
CA PHE A 125 -4.23 16.02 8.19
C PHE A 125 -3.64 17.25 7.49
N MET A 126 -2.55 17.08 6.74
CA MET A 126 -1.88 18.18 6.05
C MET A 126 -2.73 18.81 4.95
N LYS A 127 -3.40 18.00 4.13
CA LYS A 127 -4.18 18.47 2.97
C LYS A 127 -5.58 18.94 3.33
N GLU A 128 -6.25 18.25 4.24
CA GLU A 128 -7.68 18.41 4.49
C GLU A 128 -7.96 18.99 5.89
N GLN A 129 -6.92 19.21 6.71
CA GLN A 129 -7.03 19.66 8.11
C GLN A 129 -7.92 18.74 8.97
N ARG A 130 -8.13 17.51 8.49
CA ARG A 130 -8.95 16.50 9.15
C ARG A 130 -8.04 15.56 9.91
N ASN A 131 -8.21 15.48 11.22
CA ASN A 131 -7.54 14.48 12.03
C ASN A 131 -8.39 13.20 12.07
N VAL A 132 -8.00 12.20 11.28
CA VAL A 132 -8.68 10.90 11.21
C VAL A 132 -8.47 10.01 12.45
N LEU A 133 -7.54 10.37 13.34
CA LEU A 133 -7.36 9.69 14.63
C LEU A 133 -8.32 10.21 15.70
N LYS A 134 -8.97 11.36 15.47
CA LYS A 134 -9.99 11.86 16.39
C LYS A 134 -11.27 11.06 16.17
N TRP A 135 -11.57 10.19 17.12
CA TRP A 135 -12.91 9.63 17.29
C TRP A 135 -13.92 10.76 17.53
N ASN A 136 -15.06 10.72 16.82
CA ASN A 136 -16.21 11.56 17.16
C ASN A 136 -16.70 11.13 18.55
N GLN A 137 -16.62 12.02 19.54
CA GLN A 137 -17.30 11.90 20.83
C GLN A 137 -18.79 12.16 20.68
#